data_AF-A0A0A9DMX6-F1
#
_entry.id   AF-A0A0A9DMX6-F1
#
_cell.length_a   1.000
_cell.length_b   1.000
_cell.length_c   1.000
_cell.angle_alpha   90.00
_cell.angle_beta   90.00
_cell.angle_gamma   90.00
#
_symmetry.space_group_name_H-M   'P 1'
#
loop_
_entity.id
_entity.type
_entity.pdbx_description
1 polymer ?
#
loop_
_entity_poly.entity_id
_entity_poly.type
_entity_poly.pdbx_seq_one_letter_code
_entity_poly.pdbx_strand_id
1 'polypeptide(L)' 'MCIFAGCDFLSSLSGIGTKRAYSLISKYKNINRVISTLKLDKRYSVPDDYADSLWKTLAVFNHARVYDAKSKSSNI' A
#
# COMPACT_ATOMS: atom_id res chain seq x y z
N MET A 1 -4.90 0.03 -3.57
CA MET A 1 -5.26 1.45 -3.82
C MET A 1 -4.88 2.33 -2.64
N CYS A 2 -5.44 2.09 -1.44
CA CYS A 2 -5.28 2.97 -0.27
C CYS A 2 -3.82 3.25 0.09
N ILE A 3 -2.96 2.24 0.06
CA ILE A 3 -1.51 2.39 0.34
C ILE A 3 -0.85 3.43 -0.59
N PHE A 4 -1.21 3.46 -1.88
CA PHE A 4 -0.70 4.47 -2.81
C PHE A 4 -1.28 5.88 -2.59
N ALA A 5 -2.49 5.97 -2.02
CA ALA A 5 -3.12 7.24 -1.67
C ALA A 5 -2.57 7.83 -0.36
N GLY A 6 -1.73 7.08 0.36
CA GLY A 6 -1.17 7.44 1.66
C GLY A 6 -1.97 6.82 2.81
N CYS A 7 -1.26 6.34 3.82
CA CYS A 7 -1.81 5.89 5.10
C CYS A 7 -0.78 6.05 6.22
N ASP A 8 -1.15 5.69 7.45
CA ASP A 8 -0.30 5.82 8.65
C ASP A 8 1.03 5.03 8.56
N PHE A 9 1.10 4.04 7.67
CA PHE A 9 2.29 3.20 7.49
C PHE A 9 3.15 3.58 6.27
N LEU A 10 2.63 4.39 5.34
CA LEU A 10 3.33 4.83 4.15
C LEU A 10 2.72 6.13 3.61
N SER A 11 3.51 7.19 3.56
CA SER A 11 3.09 8.45 2.94
C SER A 11 2.91 8.29 1.43
N SER A 12 1.93 8.99 0.86
CA SER A 12 1.78 9.02 -0.59
C SER A 12 2.91 9.79 -1.26
N LEU A 13 3.17 9.45 -2.52
CA LEU A 13 4.02 10.28 -3.38
C LEU A 13 3.29 11.59 -3.69
N SER A 14 4.06 12.68 -3.77
CA SER A 14 3.52 14.00 -4.14
C SER A 14 2.71 13.93 -5.44
N GLY A 15 1.51 14.51 -5.43
CA GLY A 15 0.57 14.45 -6.55
C GLY A 15 -0.25 13.16 -6.68
N ILE A 16 -0.11 12.20 -5.77
CA ILE A 16 -0.93 10.97 -5.73
C ILE A 16 -1.90 11.01 -4.55
N GLY A 17 -3.14 11.45 -4.82
CA GLY A 17 -4.29 11.26 -3.94
C GLY A 17 -5.17 10.08 -4.37
N THR A 18 -6.29 9.87 -3.67
CA THR A 18 -7.21 8.73 -3.86
C THR A 18 -7.62 8.49 -5.30
N LYS A 19 -8.06 9.54 -6.02
CA LYS A 19 -8.48 9.43 -7.43
C LYS A 19 -7.34 8.93 -8.34
N ARG A 20 -6.13 9.46 -8.12
CA ARG A 20 -4.97 9.09 -8.94
C ARG A 20 -4.48 7.69 -8.60
N ALA A 21 -4.43 7.35 -7.32
CA ALA A 21 -4.10 6.01 -6.84
C ALA A 21 -5.05 4.95 -7.43
N TYR A 22 -6.36 5.21 -7.45
CA TYR A 22 -7.34 4.33 -8.08
C TYR A 22 -7.09 4.16 -9.59
N SER A 23 -6.89 5.27 -10.31
CA SER A 23 -6.62 5.24 -11.76
C SER A 23 -5.39 4.41 -12.10
N LEU A 24 -4.29 4.55 -11.35
CA LEU A 24 -3.07 3.78 -11.56
C LEU A 24 -3.30 2.29 -11.33
N ILE A 25 -3.92 1.92 -10.21
CA ILE A 25 -4.15 0.51 -9.87
C ILE A 25 -5.13 -0.16 -10.85
N SER A 26 -6.21 0.53 -11.21
CA SER A 26 -7.20 0.03 -12.18
C SER A 26 -6.58 -0.17 -13.56
N LYS A 27 -5.72 0.77 -14.00
CA LYS A 27 -5.05 0.70 -15.30
C LYS A 27 -4.02 -0.44 -15.38
N TYR A 28 -3.16 -0.57 -14.37
CA TYR A 28 -2.00 -1.45 -14.45
C TYR A 28 -2.20 -2.82 -13.81
N LYS A 29 -3.16 -2.96 -12.87
CA LYS A 29 -3.53 -4.20 -12.16
C LYS A 29 -2.37 -4.97 -11.51
N ASN A 30 -1.20 -4.34 -11.39
CA ASN A 30 0.03 -4.93 -10.87
C ASN A 30 0.86 -3.84 -10.19
N ILE A 31 1.23 -4.08 -8.93
CA ILE A 31 1.94 -3.12 -8.08
C ILE A 31 3.31 -2.76 -8.67
N ASN A 32 4.10 -3.77 -9.07
CA ASN A 32 5.43 -3.55 -9.65
C ASN A 32 5.35 -2.70 -10.92
N ARG A 33 4.35 -2.95 -11.77
CA ARG A 33 4.13 -2.14 -12.98
C ARG A 33 3.74 -0.70 -12.67
N VAL A 34 2.94 -0.46 -11.63
CA VAL A 34 2.61 0.90 -11.16
C VAL A 34 3.90 1.60 -10.71
N ILE A 35 4.71 0.97 -9.86
CA ILE A 35 5.95 1.55 -9.34
C ILE A 35 6.94 1.83 -10.48
N SER A 36 7.19 0.88 -11.37
CA SER A 36 8.08 1.10 -12.51
C SER A 36 7.61 2.24 -13.42
N THR A 37 6.29 2.34 -13.64
CA THR A 37 5.72 3.45 -14.40
C THR A 37 5.94 4.80 -13.70
N LEU A 38 5.75 4.85 -12.38
CA LEU A 38 5.97 6.07 -11.59
C LEU A 38 7.44 6.48 -11.57
N LYS A 39 8.38 5.52 -11.48
CA LYS A 39 9.83 5.78 -11.54
C LYS A 39 10.28 6.35 -12.88
N LEU A 40 9.63 5.97 -13.98
CA LEU A 40 9.93 6.50 -15.32
C LEU A 40 9.33 7.89 -15.59
N ASP A 41 8.31 8.28 -14.83
CA ASP A 41 7.59 9.52 -15.02
C ASP A 41 8.23 10.64 -14.19
N LYS A 42 8.95 11.54 -14.87
CA LYS A 42 9.70 12.66 -14.27
C LYS A 42 8.86 13.61 -13.38
N ARG A 43 7.53 13.52 -13.43
CA ARG A 43 6.65 14.29 -12.54
C ARG A 43 6.68 13.79 -11.09
N TYR A 44 7.08 12.55 -10.86
CA TYR A 44 7.12 11.96 -9.52
C TYR A 44 8.56 11.75 -9.07
N SER A 45 8.85 12.15 -7.83
CA SER A 45 10.06 11.73 -7.13
C SER A 45 9.71 10.49 -6.31
N VAL A 46 10.17 9.32 -6.77
CA VAL A 46 9.90 8.03 -6.11
C VAL A 46 11.15 7.62 -5.33
N PRO A 47 11.09 7.55 -3.99
CA PRO A 47 12.21 7.05 -3.18
C PRO A 47 12.61 5.63 -3.58
N ASP A 48 13.90 5.30 -3.45
CA ASP A 48 14.43 3.99 -3.84
C ASP A 48 13.81 2.86 -3.01
N ASP A 49 13.57 3.13 -1.73
CA ASP A 49 12.98 2.21 -0.75
C ASP A 49 11.44 2.17 -0.79
N TYR A 50 10.79 2.97 -1.64
CA TYR A 50 9.32 3.07 -1.68
C TYR A 50 8.64 1.73 -1.94
N ALA A 51 9.25 0.89 -2.80
CA ALA A 51 8.72 -0.44 -3.10
C ALA A 51 8.75 -1.36 -1.87
N ASP A 52 9.87 -1.37 -1.15
CA ASP A 52 10.04 -2.18 0.07
C ASP A 52 9.11 -1.71 1.17
N SER A 53 9.01 -0.40 1.37
CA SER A 53 8.07 0.21 2.32
C SER A 53 6.62 -0.14 1.98
N LEU A 54 6.25 -0.13 0.70
CA LEU A 54 4.91 -0.56 0.26
C LEU A 54 4.64 -2.04 0.56
N TRP A 55 5.60 -2.94 0.35
CA TRP A 55 5.45 -4.35 0.70
C TRP A 55 5.35 -4.57 2.21
N LYS A 56 6.13 -3.83 3.01
CA LYS A 56 6.02 -3.85 4.49
C LYS A 56 4.64 -3.39 4.94
N THR A 57 4.14 -2.28 4.39
CA THR A 57 2.79 -1.80 4.69
C THR A 57 1.72 -2.83 4.29
N LEU A 58 1.86 -3.47 3.13
CA LEU A 58 0.93 -4.52 2.72
C LEU A 58 0.92 -5.71 3.70
N ALA A 59 2.10 -6.10 4.21
CA ALA A 59 2.20 -7.13 5.24
C ALA A 59 1.50 -6.72 6.55
N VAL A 60 1.57 -5.45 6.96
CA VAL A 60 0.81 -4.95 8.12
C VAL A 60 -0.69 -5.15 7.93
N PHE A 61 -1.23 -4.81 6.75
CA PHE A 61 -2.66 -5.00 6.46
C PHE A 61 -3.06 -6.47 6.38
N ASN A 62 -2.22 -7.35 5.83
CA ASN A 62 -2.54 -8.76 5.63
C ASN A 62 -2.29 -9.63 6.87
N HIS A 63 -1.38 -9.22 7.75
CA HIS A 63 -0.91 -10.01 8.88
C HIS A 63 -1.00 -9.23 10.19
N ALA A 64 -1.99 -8.33 10.30
CA ALA A 64 -2.28 -7.64 11.54
C ALA A 64 -2.50 -8.66 12.66
N ARG A 65 -1.83 -8.46 13.80
CA ARG A 65 -2.04 -9.30 14.97
C ARG A 65 -3.46 -9.07 15.48
N VAL A 66 -4.29 -10.10 15.41
CA VAL A 66 -5.67 -10.08 15.90
C VAL A 66 -5.81 -11.00 17.12
N TYR A 67 -6.76 -10.65 17.99
CA TYR A 67 -7.16 -11.49 19.11
C TYR A 67 -8.43 -12.25 18.74
N ASP A 68 -8.39 -13.58 18.75
CA ASP A 68 -9.59 -14.42 18.56
C ASP A 68 -10.33 -14.58 19.89
N ALA A 69 -11.42 -13.83 20.05
CA ALA A 69 -12.24 -13.88 21.25
C ALA A 69 -12.95 -15.24 21.48
N LYS A 70 -13.19 -16.03 20.43
CA LYS A 70 -13.92 -17.30 20.54
C LYS A 70 -13.02 -18.44 21.03
N SER A 71 -11.74 -18.43 20.66
CA SER A 71 -10.75 -19.41 21.13
C SER A 71 -10.65 -19.54 22.66
N LYS A 72 -11.12 -18.53 23.40
CA LYS A 72 -11.14 -18.54 24.87
C LYS A 72 -12.49 -18.89 25.52
N SER A 73 -13.60 -19.01 24.78
CA SER A 73 -14.93 -19.18 25.39
C SER A 73 -15.34 -20.63 25.72
N SER A 74 -14.44 -21.61 25.56
CA SER A 74 -14.76 -23.04 25.75
C SER A 74 -14.25 -23.64 27.07
N ASN A 75 -13.87 -22.82 28.07
CA ASN A 75 -13.42 -23.30 29.38
C ASN A 75 -14.00 -22.46 30.55
N ILE A 76 -15.26 -22.04 30.45
CA ILE A 76 -16.04 -21.55 31.60
C ILE A 76 -17.35 -22.33 31.64
#